data_AF-A0A8H9F8F6-F1
#
_entry.id   AF-A0A8H9F8F6-F1
#
_cell.length_a   1.000
_cell.length_b   1.000
_cell.length_c   1.000
_cell.angle_alpha   90.00
_cell.angle_beta   90.00
_cell.angle_gamma   90.00
#
_symmetry.space_group_name_H-M   'P 1'
#
loop_
_entity.id
_entity.type
_entity.pdbx_description
1 polymer ?
#
loop_
_entity_poly.entity_id
_entity_poly.type
_entity_poly.pdbx_seq_one_letter_code
_entity_poly.pdbx_strand_id
1 'polypeptide(L)'
;MKQTSCCKEGDSIKNLIKMKRKAAGLTQREVSERVEVTERTIISLEKGKYKPSIILAYKLAQLFHTDIETLFCLKEYLTNEQKE
;
A
#
# COMPACT_ATOMS: atom_id res chain seq x y z
N MET A 1 4.71 -29.32 -19.42
CA MET A 1 3.94 -28.19 -19.97
C MET A 1 4.39 -26.92 -19.26
N LYS A 2 4.91 -25.97 -20.06
CA LYS A 2 5.45 -24.62 -19.81
C LYS A 2 5.81 -24.20 -18.37
N GLN A 3 7.12 -23.98 -18.18
CA GLN A 3 7.72 -23.14 -17.15
C GLN A 3 7.35 -21.65 -17.35
N THR A 4 7.49 -20.89 -16.25
CA THR A 4 7.86 -19.46 -16.16
C THR A 4 6.74 -18.41 -16.09
N SER A 5 6.52 -17.86 -14.90
CA SER A 5 6.56 -16.39 -14.73
C SER A 5 7.12 -16.02 -13.35
N CYS A 6 8.40 -15.65 -13.39
CA CYS A 6 9.16 -14.99 -12.33
C CYS A 6 8.44 -13.68 -11.97
N CYS A 7 7.75 -13.63 -10.83
CA CYS A 7 7.36 -12.35 -10.24
C CYS A 7 8.61 -11.75 -9.62
N LYS A 8 9.21 -10.78 -10.32
CA LYS A 8 10.43 -10.11 -9.84
C LYS A 8 10.16 -9.40 -8.50
N GLU A 9 10.98 -9.70 -7.50
CA GLU A 9 11.11 -8.91 -6.28
C GLU A 9 11.89 -7.64 -6.63
N GLY A 10 11.19 -6.53 -6.84
CA GLY A 10 11.84 -5.26 -7.17
C GLY A 10 10.86 -4.19 -7.62
N ASP A 11 9.94 -3.79 -6.74
CA ASP A 11 9.22 -2.50 -6.82
C ASP A 11 8.25 -2.27 -5.64
N SER A 12 8.48 -2.91 -4.49
CA SER A 12 7.50 -2.90 -3.40
C SER A 12 7.59 -1.62 -2.57
N ILE A 13 6.57 -0.75 -2.62
CA ILE A 13 6.48 0.39 -1.71
C ILE A 13 6.15 -0.12 -0.30
N LYS A 14 7.10 0.06 0.62
CA LYS A 14 6.90 -0.17 2.05
C LYS A 14 5.77 0.73 2.54
N ASN A 15 4.81 0.17 3.26
CA ASN A 15 3.67 0.91 3.77
C ASN A 15 3.16 0.33 5.10
N LEU A 16 2.37 1.13 5.81
CA LEU A 16 1.82 0.81 7.12
C LEU A 16 0.34 0.41 7.07
N ILE A 17 -0.24 0.23 5.88
CA ILE A 17 -1.69 0.02 5.67
C ILE A 17 -2.17 -1.19 6.48
N LYS A 18 -1.49 -2.33 6.36
CA LYS A 18 -1.88 -3.56 7.07
C LYS A 18 -1.85 -3.39 8.59
N MET A 19 -0.85 -2.68 9.10
CA MET A 19 -0.70 -2.40 10.54
C MET A 19 -1.81 -1.47 11.02
N LYS A 20 -2.02 -0.34 10.34
CA LYS A 20 -3.05 0.64 10.68
C LYS A 20 -4.46 0.05 10.59
N ARG A 21 -4.74 -0.74 9.56
CA ARG A 21 -5.99 -1.46 9.40
C ARG A 21 -6.27 -2.41 10.56
N LYS A 22 -5.29 -3.22 10.95
CA LYS A 22 -5.43 -4.13 12.10
C LYS A 22 -5.62 -3.38 13.41
N ALA A 23 -4.89 -2.28 13.63
CA ALA A 23 -5.06 -1.43 14.80
C ALA A 23 -6.46 -0.79 14.87
N ALA A 24 -7.05 -0.49 13.71
CA ALA A 24 -8.43 0.01 13.60
C ALA A 24 -9.50 -1.09 13.68
N GLY A 25 -9.13 -2.37 13.81
CA GLY A 25 -10.07 -3.50 13.87
C GLY A 25 -10.81 -3.79 12.55
N LEU A 26 -10.27 -3.36 11.41
CA LEU A 26 -10.96 -3.43 10.12
C LEU A 26 -10.49 -4.61 9.25
N THR A 27 -11.41 -5.16 8.48
CA THR A 27 -11.14 -6.11 7.38
C THR A 27 -10.68 -5.37 6.12
N GLN A 28 -10.06 -6.10 5.18
CA GLN A 28 -9.62 -5.51 3.90
C GLN A 28 -10.82 -5.04 3.08
N ARG A 29 -11.91 -5.80 3.11
CA ARG A 29 -13.21 -5.43 2.53
C ARG A 29 -13.74 -4.11 3.08
N GLU A 30 -13.83 -3.94 4.40
CA GLU A 30 -14.32 -2.69 5.01
C GLU A 30 -13.47 -1.47 4.63
N VAL A 31 -12.14 -1.62 4.57
CA VAL A 31 -11.26 -0.54 4.08
C VAL A 31 -11.56 -0.24 2.61
N SER A 32 -11.73 -1.27 1.78
CA SER A 32 -11.99 -1.11 0.35
C SER A 32 -13.30 -0.38 0.07
N GLU A 33 -14.35 -0.68 0.84
CA GLU A 33 -15.65 -0.03 0.77
C GLU A 33 -15.55 1.45 1.17
N ARG A 34 -14.79 1.78 2.23
CA ARG A 34 -14.61 3.17 2.70
C ARG A 34 -13.80 4.06 1.76
N VAL A 35 -12.90 3.48 0.96
CA VAL A 35 -12.07 4.24 0.01
C VAL A 35 -12.49 4.04 -1.45
N GLU A 36 -13.60 3.34 -1.69
CA GLU A 36 -14.24 3.11 -3.00
C GLU A 36 -13.33 2.37 -3.99
N VAL A 37 -12.71 1.29 -3.56
CA VAL A 37 -11.87 0.41 -4.40
C VAL A 37 -12.23 -1.05 -4.19
N THR A 38 -11.67 -1.93 -5.04
CA THR A 38 -11.84 -3.36 -4.83
C THR A 38 -11.02 -3.86 -3.64
N GLU A 39 -11.46 -4.92 -2.97
CA GLU A 39 -10.67 -5.57 -1.91
C GLU A 39 -9.28 -6.01 -2.41
N ARG A 40 -9.20 -6.46 -3.67
CA ARG A 40 -7.94 -6.83 -4.34
C ARG A 40 -6.95 -5.66 -4.41
N THR A 41 -7.46 -4.44 -4.54
CA THR A 41 -6.68 -3.20 -4.50
C THR A 41 -6.02 -3.04 -3.13
N ILE A 42 -6.76 -3.24 -2.03
CA ILE A 42 -6.21 -3.18 -0.66
C ILE A 42 -5.19 -4.30 -0.43
N ILE A 43 -5.48 -5.54 -0.88
CA ILE A 43 -4.54 -6.67 -0.77
C ILE A 43 -3.22 -6.36 -1.48
N SER A 44 -3.27 -5.80 -2.68
CA SER A 44 -2.07 -5.45 -3.45
C SER A 44 -1.30 -4.30 -2.81
N LEU A 45 -1.99 -3.31 -2.24
CA LEU A 45 -1.36 -2.22 -1.48
C LEU A 45 -0.62 -2.74 -0.26
N GLU A 46 -1.24 -3.60 0.55
CA GLU A 46 -0.59 -4.17 1.74
C GLU A 46 0.66 -4.99 1.41
N LYS A 47 0.76 -5.51 0.19
CA LYS A 47 1.93 -6.22 -0.33
C LYS A 47 2.94 -5.28 -1.00
N GLY A 48 2.63 -3.99 -1.09
CA GLY A 48 3.42 -2.95 -1.76
C GLY A 48 3.50 -3.11 -3.29
N LYS A 49 2.65 -3.97 -3.89
CA LYS A 49 2.79 -4.41 -5.29
C LYS A 49 2.46 -3.36 -6.35
N TYR A 50 2.00 -2.18 -5.97
CA TYR A 50 1.77 -1.09 -6.91
C TYR A 50 1.76 0.27 -6.21
N LYS A 51 2.05 1.32 -6.98
CA LYS A 51 2.01 2.71 -6.55
C LYS A 51 0.57 3.25 -6.66
N PRO A 52 -0.11 3.64 -5.57
CA PRO A 52 -1.46 4.18 -5.65
C PRO A 52 -1.50 5.53 -6.35
N SER A 53 -2.68 5.91 -6.86
CA SER A 53 -2.94 7.29 -7.24
C SER A 53 -2.90 8.18 -5.99
N ILE A 54 -2.59 9.47 -6.17
CA ILE A 54 -2.54 10.44 -5.07
C ILE A 54 -3.87 10.51 -4.30
N ILE A 55 -5.00 10.38 -5.01
CA ILE A 55 -6.33 10.40 -4.40
C ILE A 55 -6.55 9.19 -3.49
N LEU A 56 -6.17 7.98 -3.94
CA LEU A 56 -6.30 6.78 -3.12
C LEU A 56 -5.37 6.83 -1.91
N ALA A 57 -4.13 7.30 -2.10
CA ALA A 57 -3.18 7.49 -1.01
C ALA A 57 -3.73 8.46 0.05
N TYR A 58 -4.31 9.57 -0.40
CA TYR A 58 -4.94 10.56 0.48
C TYR A 58 -6.17 9.99 1.23
N LYS A 59 -7.08 9.29 0.54
CA LYS A 59 -8.24 8.63 1.17
C LYS A 59 -7.81 7.67 2.29
N LEU A 60 -6.78 6.86 2.04
CA LEU A 60 -6.25 5.92 3.05
C LEU A 60 -5.57 6.64 4.22
N ALA A 61 -4.84 7.72 3.94
CA ALA A 61 -4.21 8.55 4.97
C ALA A 61 -5.27 9.16 5.91
N GLN A 62 -6.36 9.69 5.35
CA GLN A 62 -7.50 10.19 6.12
C GLN A 62 -8.18 9.09 6.93
N LEU A 63 -8.43 7.93 6.33
CA LEU A 63 -9.06 6.78 7.02
C LEU A 63 -8.24 6.30 8.23
N PHE A 64 -6.91 6.37 8.16
CA PHE A 64 -6.02 5.91 9.23
C PHE A 64 -5.46 7.04 10.11
N HIS A 65 -6.00 8.25 9.97
CA HIS A 65 -5.62 9.44 10.74
C HIS A 65 -4.10 9.67 10.76
N THR A 66 -3.48 9.64 9.58
CA THR A 66 -2.04 9.82 9.37
C THR A 66 -1.79 10.58 8.07
N ASP A 67 -0.59 11.08 7.85
CA ASP A 67 -0.20 11.65 6.54
C ASP A 67 0.23 10.56 5.54
N ILE A 68 0.29 10.95 4.25
CA ILE A 68 0.69 10.07 3.14
C ILE A 68 2.15 9.63 3.27
N GLU A 69 3.03 10.53 3.69
CA GLU A 69 4.48 10.28 3.81
C GLU A 69 4.77 9.15 4.80
N THR A 70 4.09 9.17 5.94
CA THR A 70 4.16 8.16 6.99
C THR A 70 3.48 6.88 6.54
N LEU A 71 2.29 6.95 5.93
CA LEU A 71 1.54 5.76 5.54
C LEU A 71 2.29 4.91 4.49
N PHE A 72 2.99 5.56 3.56
CA PHE A 72 3.74 4.92 2.47
C PHE A 72 5.26 5.00 2.64
N CYS A 73 5.75 5.30 3.84
CA CYS A 73 7.17 5.36 4.18
C CYS A 73 8.01 6.15 3.14
N LEU A 74 7.47 7.26 2.61
CA LEU A 74 8.05 7.96 1.44
C LEU A 74 9.45 8.49 1.70
N LYS A 75 9.74 8.89 2.95
CA LYS A 75 11.11 9.28 3.34
C LYS A 75 12.11 8.15 3.13
N GLU A 76 11.77 6.94 3.55
CA GLU A 76 12.63 5.76 3.33
C GLU A 76 12.75 5.44 1.84
N TYR A 77 11.63 5.51 1.11
CA TYR A 77 11.58 5.28 -0.33
C TYR A 77 12.56 6.21 -1.09
N LEU A 78 12.52 7.52 -0.81
CA LEU A 78 13.42 8.51 -1.44
C LEU A 78 14.89 8.36 -1.02
N THR A 79 15.17 7.95 0.22
CA THR A 79 16.56 7.74 0.67
C THR A 79 17.22 6.51 0.03
N ASN A 80 16.43 5.53 -0.41
CA ASN A 80 16.94 4.33 -1.05
C ASN A 80 17.26 4.56 -2.54
N GLU A 81 16.55 5.47 -3.22
CA GLU A 81 16.85 5.88 -4.61
C GLU A 81 18.17 6.66 -4.73
N GLN A 82 18.72 7.18 -3.63
CA GLN A 82 20.00 7.92 -3.61
C GLN A 82 21.23 7.01 -3.40
N LYS A 83 21.04 5.70 -3.25
CA LYS A 83 22.11 4.72 -2.98
C LYS A 83 22.40 3.77 -4.15
N GLU A 84 21.70 3.92 -5.26
CA GLU A 84 22.00 3.28 -6.56
C GLU A 84 22.60 4.29 -7.53
#